data_AF-A0A7C6EZQ8-F1
#
_entry.id   AF-A0A7C6EZQ8-F1
#
_cell.length_a   1.000
_cell.length_b   1.000
_cell.length_c   1.000
_cell.angle_alpha   90.00
_cell.angle_beta   90.00
_cell.angle_gamma   90.00
#
_symmetry.space_group_name_H-M   'P 1'
#
loop_
_entity.id
_entity.type
_entity.pdbx_description
1 polymer ?
#
loop_
_entity_poly.entity_id
_entity_poly.type
_entity_poly.pdbx_seq_one_letter_code
_entity_poly.pdbx_strand_id
1 'polypeptide(L)'
;MLAHTDYDSDNLHHTQIEKALAGSRPPHAVEGAAAVTRLIHAFLDCPREGDPGLKLVKAIFTAIARHHTPRADSFKEFDPHPAAGTTLAEILAGLDLQMNNKIPLTRMAPKPIANLLVHADSRDELLAYFIIVRALRLADQKAMETADDSPSEIHA
;
A
#
# COMPACT_ATOMS: atom_id res chain seq x y z
N MET A 1 -6.18 -0.20 8.97
CA MET A 1 -6.51 -1.59 8.57
C MET A 1 -8.04 -1.80 8.54
N LEU A 2 -8.73 -1.24 7.55
CA LEU A 2 -10.11 -1.64 7.20
C LEU A 2 -10.02 -2.69 6.09
N ALA A 3 -9.57 -3.87 6.50
CA ALA A 3 -9.66 -5.11 5.74
C ALA A 3 -9.91 -6.23 6.75
N HIS A 4 -10.95 -6.06 7.56
CA HIS A 4 -11.61 -7.21 8.15
C HIS A 4 -12.27 -7.92 6.97
N THR A 5 -11.59 -8.94 6.44
CA THR A 5 -12.32 -10.03 5.82
C THR A 5 -13.35 -10.52 6.84
N ASP A 6 -14.54 -10.95 6.44
CA ASP A 6 -15.56 -11.62 7.29
C ASP A 6 -15.06 -12.95 7.91
N TYR A 7 -13.74 -13.11 8.00
CA TYR A 7 -13.07 -14.16 8.70
C TYR A 7 -13.50 -14.15 10.16
N ASP A 8 -13.97 -15.32 10.55
CA ASP A 8 -14.46 -15.61 11.88
C ASP A 8 -13.62 -16.79 12.36
N SER A 9 -12.80 -16.56 13.37
CA SER A 9 -11.92 -17.60 13.93
C SER A 9 -12.68 -18.72 14.62
N ASP A 10 -13.93 -18.47 15.02
CA ASP A 10 -14.81 -19.46 15.64
C ASP A 10 -15.55 -20.30 14.57
N ASN A 11 -15.50 -19.87 13.31
CA ASN A 11 -16.01 -20.63 12.18
C ASN A 11 -14.99 -21.67 11.68
N LEU A 12 -15.29 -22.94 11.94
CA LEU A 12 -14.47 -24.09 11.50
C LEU A 12 -14.22 -24.12 9.98
N HIS A 13 -15.14 -23.60 9.16
CA HIS A 13 -14.96 -23.54 7.71
C HIS A 13 -13.87 -22.51 7.32
N HIS A 14 -13.86 -21.34 7.96
CA HIS A 14 -12.86 -20.29 7.72
C HIS A 14 -11.46 -20.75 8.14
N THR A 15 -11.35 -21.39 9.30
CA THR A 15 -10.06 -21.92 9.79
C THR A 15 -9.53 -23.07 8.94
N GLN A 16 -10.40 -23.92 8.37
CA GLN A 16 -9.99 -24.98 7.43
C GLN A 16 -9.48 -24.42 6.11
N ILE A 17 -10.17 -23.43 5.53
CA ILE A 17 -9.72 -22.74 4.31
C ILE A 17 -8.40 -22.01 4.56
N GLU A 18 -8.26 -21.30 5.68
CA GLU A 18 -7.00 -20.60 6.01
C GLU A 18 -5.82 -21.58 6.15
N LYS A 19 -6.03 -22.74 6.78
CA LYS A 19 -5.01 -23.80 6.87
C LYS A 19 -4.67 -24.39 5.49
N ALA A 20 -5.68 -24.62 4.65
CA ALA A 20 -5.49 -25.11 3.28
C ALA A 20 -4.76 -24.08 2.39
N LEU A 21 -4.87 -22.79 2.72
CA LEU A 21 -4.22 -21.67 2.06
C LEU A 21 -2.96 -21.17 2.80
N ALA A 22 -2.41 -21.95 3.74
CA ALA A 22 -1.22 -21.57 4.48
C ALA A 22 -0.05 -21.28 3.52
N GLY A 23 0.45 -20.04 3.54
CA GLY A 23 1.50 -19.58 2.61
C GLY A 23 0.99 -19.01 1.26
N SER A 24 -0.32 -18.98 1.04
CA SER A 24 -0.93 -18.51 -0.22
C SER A 24 -1.34 -17.04 -0.23
N ARG A 25 -1.22 -16.30 0.88
CA ARG A 25 -1.53 -14.86 0.88
C ARG A 25 -0.46 -14.16 0.03
N PRO A 26 -0.84 -13.58 -1.14
CA PRO A 26 0.12 -12.83 -1.93
C PRO A 26 0.67 -11.65 -1.13
N PRO A 27 1.85 -11.13 -1.51
CA PRO A 27 2.44 -9.96 -0.89
C PRO A 27 1.66 -8.69 -1.30
N HIS A 28 0.38 -8.60 -0.92
CA HIS A 28 -0.58 -7.57 -1.31
C HIS A 28 -0.09 -6.15 -1.00
N ALA A 29 0.70 -5.97 0.07
CA ALA A 29 1.33 -4.69 0.37
C ALA A 29 2.37 -4.29 -0.70
N VAL A 30 3.13 -5.25 -1.23
CA VAL A 30 4.08 -5.03 -2.33
C VAL A 30 3.36 -4.78 -3.65
N GLU A 31 2.28 -5.50 -3.93
CA GLU A 31 1.44 -5.29 -5.12
C GLU A 31 0.86 -3.87 -5.13
N GLY A 32 0.28 -3.45 -4.00
CA GLY A 32 -0.20 -2.08 -3.80
C GLY A 32 0.91 -1.04 -4.01
N ALA A 33 2.08 -1.25 -3.38
CA ALA A 33 3.24 -0.36 -3.56
C ALA A 33 3.62 -0.25 -5.04
N ALA A 34 3.75 -1.38 -5.75
CA ALA A 34 4.13 -1.43 -7.15
C ALA A 34 3.10 -0.73 -8.06
N ALA A 35 1.81 -0.91 -7.79
CA ALA A 35 0.73 -0.28 -8.55
C ALA A 35 0.81 1.26 -8.49
N VAL A 36 1.15 1.81 -7.32
CA VAL A 36 1.18 3.27 -7.11
C VAL A 36 2.56 3.90 -7.31
N THR A 37 3.64 3.14 -7.48
CA THR A 37 5.01 3.70 -7.65
C THR A 37 5.08 4.74 -8.75
N ARG A 38 4.44 4.50 -9.90
CA ARG A 38 4.44 5.45 -11.03
C ARG A 38 3.76 6.76 -10.68
N LEU A 39 2.71 6.71 -9.88
CA LEU A 39 2.02 7.89 -9.36
C LEU A 39 2.92 8.66 -8.40
N ILE A 40 3.54 7.98 -7.44
CA ILE A 40 4.48 8.61 -6.51
C ILE A 40 5.63 9.28 -7.27
N HIS A 41 6.15 8.59 -8.29
CA HIS A 41 7.22 9.12 -9.14
C HIS A 41 6.78 10.38 -9.89
N ALA A 42 5.57 10.37 -10.47
CA ALA A 42 5.01 11.53 -11.16
C ALA A 42 4.70 12.70 -10.21
N PHE A 43 4.25 12.40 -8.99
CA PHE A 43 3.96 13.41 -7.96
C PHE A 43 5.22 14.15 -7.49
N LEU A 44 6.38 13.52 -7.59
CA LEU A 44 7.68 14.07 -7.21
C LEU A 44 8.50 14.56 -8.42
N ASP A 45 7.83 14.96 -9.50
CA ASP A 45 8.42 15.48 -10.74
C ASP A 45 9.40 14.53 -11.45
N CYS A 46 9.09 13.23 -11.39
CA CYS A 46 9.85 12.16 -12.06
C CYS A 46 11.37 12.19 -11.74
N PRO A 47 11.75 12.02 -10.46
CA PRO A 47 13.14 12.17 -10.03
C PRO A 47 14.03 11.09 -10.67
N ARG A 48 15.30 11.42 -10.89
CA ARG A 48 16.32 10.54 -11.46
C ARG A 48 17.33 10.12 -10.40
N GLU A 49 18.27 9.26 -10.80
CA GLU A 49 19.37 8.85 -9.94
C GLU A 49 20.20 10.06 -9.49
N GLY A 50 20.47 10.13 -8.18
CA GLY A 50 21.12 11.28 -7.54
C GLY A 50 20.15 12.32 -6.98
N ASP A 51 18.88 12.34 -7.41
CA ASP A 51 17.92 13.33 -6.93
C ASP A 51 17.38 12.98 -5.53
N PRO A 52 17.24 13.97 -4.61
CA PRO A 52 16.60 13.74 -3.31
C PRO A 52 15.18 13.18 -3.42
N GLY A 53 14.45 13.54 -4.48
CA GLY A 53 13.11 13.02 -4.75
C GLY A 53 13.08 11.49 -4.91
N LEU A 54 14.12 10.90 -5.50
CA LEU A 54 14.18 9.43 -5.67
C LEU A 54 14.33 8.72 -4.32
N LYS A 55 15.08 9.31 -3.38
CA LYS A 55 15.17 8.80 -2.00
C LYS A 55 13.80 8.78 -1.33
N LEU A 56 12.98 9.81 -1.57
CA LEU A 56 11.62 9.89 -1.05
C LEU A 56 10.69 8.85 -1.69
N VAL A 57 10.79 8.63 -3.02
CA VAL A 57 10.07 7.54 -3.70
C VAL A 57 10.38 6.20 -3.04
N LYS A 58 11.67 5.88 -2.81
CA LYS A 58 12.11 4.63 -2.19
C LYS A 58 11.61 4.48 -0.77
N ALA A 59 11.62 5.57 0.01
CA ALA A 59 11.10 5.59 1.37
C ALA A 59 9.59 5.31 1.41
N ILE A 60 8.81 5.97 0.55
CA ILE A 60 7.34 5.73 0.45
C ILE A 60 7.07 4.31 0.00
N PHE A 61 7.73 3.86 -1.08
CA PHE A 61 7.59 2.51 -1.59
C PHE A 61 7.89 1.46 -0.51
N THR A 62 9.00 1.62 0.21
CA THR A 62 9.39 0.71 1.29
C THR A 62 8.36 0.70 2.41
N ALA A 63 7.85 1.86 2.83
CA ALA A 63 6.84 1.96 3.87
C ALA A 63 5.57 1.18 3.52
N ILE A 64 5.09 1.31 2.28
CA ILE A 64 3.92 0.57 1.79
C ILE A 64 4.26 -0.93 1.68
N ALA A 65 5.33 -1.28 0.97
CA ALA A 65 5.72 -2.67 0.70
C ALA A 65 5.96 -3.49 1.97
N ARG A 66 6.51 -2.87 3.02
CA ARG A 66 6.81 -3.53 4.31
C ARG A 66 5.65 -3.51 5.29
N HIS A 67 4.55 -2.81 4.98
CA HIS A 67 3.46 -2.56 5.93
C HIS A 67 2.80 -3.85 6.46
N HIS A 68 2.53 -4.81 5.57
CA HIS A 68 1.99 -6.14 5.93
C HIS A 68 2.76 -7.30 5.31
N THR A 69 3.93 -7.02 4.73
CA THR A 69 4.76 -8.06 4.09
C THR A 69 6.26 -7.79 4.30
N PRO A 70 6.76 -7.87 5.55
CA PRO A 70 8.09 -7.41 5.92
C PRO A 70 9.23 -8.17 5.23
N ARG A 71 8.97 -9.37 4.69
CA ARG A 71 9.99 -10.24 4.07
C ARG A 71 9.85 -10.43 2.56
N ALA A 72 8.84 -9.85 1.91
CA ALA A 72 8.71 -10.01 0.46
C ALA A 72 9.82 -9.29 -0.32
N ASP A 73 10.36 -9.93 -1.34
CA ASP A 73 11.41 -9.41 -2.21
C ASP A 73 10.92 -9.19 -3.66
N SER A 74 9.67 -9.59 -3.92
CA SER A 74 9.03 -9.63 -5.22
C SER A 74 7.51 -9.66 -5.08
N PHE A 75 6.81 -9.49 -6.20
CA PHE A 75 5.38 -9.71 -6.34
C PHE A 75 5.10 -10.56 -7.59
N LYS A 76 3.95 -11.24 -7.60
CA LYS A 76 3.50 -12.05 -8.74
C LYS A 76 2.71 -11.18 -9.73
N GLU A 77 2.38 -11.73 -10.87
CA GLU A 77 1.52 -11.03 -11.81
C GLU A 77 0.15 -10.74 -11.18
N PHE A 78 -0.36 -9.52 -11.33
CA PHE A 78 -1.68 -9.16 -10.83
C PHE A 78 -2.34 -8.08 -11.70
N ASP A 79 -3.67 -8.05 -11.65
CA ASP A 79 -4.51 -7.03 -12.26
C ASP A 79 -5.06 -6.12 -11.14
N PRO A 80 -4.94 -4.78 -11.26
CA PRO A 80 -5.60 -3.87 -10.35
C PRO A 80 -7.13 -4.08 -10.36
N HIS A 81 -7.77 -3.90 -9.20
CA HIS A 81 -9.22 -3.96 -9.13
C HIS A 81 -9.86 -2.93 -10.10
N PRO A 82 -10.96 -3.24 -10.80
CA PRO A 82 -11.58 -2.32 -11.77
C PRO A 82 -11.92 -0.93 -11.18
N ALA A 83 -12.26 -0.87 -9.90
CA ALA A 83 -12.56 0.38 -9.19
C ALA A 83 -11.30 1.18 -8.76
N ALA A 84 -10.10 0.61 -8.81
CA ALA A 84 -8.90 1.22 -8.23
C ALA A 84 -8.58 2.60 -8.84
N GLY A 85 -8.83 2.78 -10.14
CA GLY A 85 -8.63 4.07 -10.81
C GLY A 85 -9.59 5.14 -10.30
N THR A 86 -10.87 4.80 -10.16
CA THR A 86 -11.90 5.71 -9.63
C THR A 86 -11.63 6.07 -8.18
N THR A 87 -11.34 5.08 -7.34
CA THR A 87 -11.02 5.30 -5.91
C THR A 87 -9.81 6.22 -5.75
N LEU A 88 -8.77 6.02 -6.55
CA LEU A 88 -7.59 6.89 -6.51
C LEU A 88 -7.93 8.33 -6.93
N ALA A 89 -8.76 8.50 -7.97
CA ALA A 89 -9.17 9.82 -8.43
C ALA A 89 -9.99 10.58 -7.36
N GLU A 90 -10.89 9.89 -6.65
CA GLU A 90 -11.67 10.45 -5.54
C GLU A 90 -10.78 10.92 -4.38
N ILE A 91 -9.81 10.08 -3.99
CA ILE A 91 -8.84 10.42 -2.94
C ILE A 91 -8.02 11.66 -3.33
N LEU A 92 -7.50 11.70 -4.57
CA LEU A 92 -6.69 12.82 -5.05
C LEU A 92 -7.49 14.12 -5.15
N ALA A 93 -8.75 14.05 -5.59
CA ALA A 93 -9.64 15.20 -5.63
C ALA A 93 -9.88 15.79 -4.22
N GLY A 94 -10.01 14.93 -3.20
CA GLY A 94 -10.15 15.36 -1.80
C GLY A 94 -8.90 16.03 -1.21
N LEU A 95 -7.73 15.86 -1.84
CA LEU A 95 -6.45 16.45 -1.41
C LEU A 95 -6.07 17.73 -2.19
N ASP A 96 -6.94 18.21 -3.09
CA ASP A 96 -6.67 19.30 -4.05
C ASP A 96 -5.37 19.09 -4.85
N LEU A 97 -5.01 17.83 -5.08
CA LEU A 97 -3.85 17.47 -5.88
C LEU A 97 -4.29 17.36 -7.34
N GLN A 98 -4.08 18.43 -8.11
CA GLN A 98 -4.33 18.46 -9.55
C GLN A 98 -3.27 17.63 -10.29
N MET A 99 -3.34 16.31 -10.14
CA MET A 99 -2.52 15.38 -10.92
C MET A 99 -3.07 15.32 -12.35
N ASN A 100 -2.44 16.03 -13.27
CA ASN A 100 -2.82 16.09 -14.69
C ASN A 100 -2.68 14.76 -15.45
N ASN A 101 -2.25 13.69 -14.79
CA ASN A 101 -1.92 12.43 -15.42
C ASN A 101 -2.94 11.37 -15.02
N LYS A 102 -3.79 10.97 -15.97
CA LYS A 102 -4.47 9.67 -15.94
C LYS A 102 -3.39 8.59 -15.98
N ILE A 103 -2.79 8.25 -14.85
CA ILE A 103 -1.82 7.14 -14.79
C ILE A 103 -2.65 5.86 -14.82
N PRO A 104 -2.62 5.10 -15.93
CA PRO A 104 -3.44 3.91 -16.02
C PRO A 104 -2.88 2.88 -15.04
N LEU A 105 -3.71 2.43 -14.10
CA LEU A 105 -3.45 1.23 -13.32
C LEU A 105 -3.66 0.04 -14.27
N THR A 106 -2.57 -0.49 -14.80
CA THR A 106 -2.58 -1.63 -15.73
C THR A 106 -2.14 -2.89 -15.01
N ARG A 107 -2.35 -4.04 -15.67
CA ARG A 107 -1.73 -5.32 -15.29
C ARG A 107 -0.24 -5.14 -15.00
N MET A 108 0.21 -5.72 -13.90
CA MET A 108 1.58 -5.62 -13.41
C MET A 108 2.27 -6.97 -13.59
N ALA A 109 3.37 -6.97 -14.34
CA ALA A 109 4.21 -8.16 -14.50
C ALA A 109 5.07 -8.41 -13.25
N PRO A 110 5.42 -9.67 -12.93
CA PRO A 110 6.25 -10.00 -11.78
C PRO A 110 7.60 -9.27 -11.83
N LYS A 111 8.02 -8.66 -10.72
CA LYS A 111 9.33 -8.00 -10.62
C LYS A 111 9.95 -8.13 -9.23
N PRO A 112 11.29 -8.23 -9.15
CA PRO A 112 12.00 -8.00 -7.89
C PRO A 112 11.89 -6.53 -7.49
N ILE A 113 11.89 -6.26 -6.18
CA ILE A 113 11.69 -4.90 -5.65
C ILE A 113 12.94 -4.28 -5.04
N ALA A 114 14.07 -5.01 -4.99
CA ALA A 114 15.27 -4.59 -4.26
C ALA A 114 15.74 -3.16 -4.58
N ASN A 115 15.72 -2.77 -5.85
CA ASN A 115 16.17 -1.43 -6.29
C ASN A 115 15.24 -0.28 -5.86
N LEU A 116 14.01 -0.60 -5.43
CA LEU A 116 13.03 0.37 -4.95
C LEU A 116 13.02 0.47 -3.41
N LEU A 117 13.74 -0.44 -2.73
CA LEU A 117 13.82 -0.43 -1.27
C LEU A 117 14.88 0.55 -0.79
N VAL A 118 14.65 1.13 0.39
CA VAL A 118 15.66 1.95 1.06
C VAL A 118 16.94 1.16 1.33
N HIS A 119 18.09 1.79 1.13
CA HIS A 119 19.37 1.20 1.48
C HIS A 119 19.72 1.46 2.95
N ALA A 120 20.23 0.43 3.63
CA ALA A 120 20.55 0.50 5.06
C ALA A 120 21.74 1.42 5.40
N ASP A 121 22.58 1.74 4.41
CA ASP A 121 23.71 2.67 4.52
C ASP A 121 23.33 4.11 4.14
N SER A 122 22.13 4.33 3.61
CA SER A 122 21.63 5.63 3.17
C SER A 122 20.85 6.31 4.30
N ARG A 123 21.52 7.16 5.09
CA ARG A 123 20.93 7.89 6.22
C ARG A 123 19.66 8.65 5.85
N ASP A 124 19.67 9.34 4.71
CA ASP A 124 18.54 10.16 4.27
C ASP A 124 17.32 9.30 3.91
N GLU A 125 17.53 8.17 3.24
CA GLU A 125 16.46 7.22 2.89
C GLU A 125 15.85 6.63 4.16
N LEU A 126 16.68 6.25 5.14
CA LEU A 126 16.22 5.72 6.42
C LEU A 126 15.42 6.75 7.21
N LEU A 127 15.89 8.00 7.27
CA LEU A 127 15.19 9.06 8.00
C LEU A 127 13.82 9.34 7.38
N ALA A 128 13.75 9.48 6.05
CA ALA A 128 12.49 9.66 5.33
C ALA A 128 11.55 8.46 5.57
N TYR A 129 12.08 7.23 5.48
CA TYR A 129 11.33 6.01 5.72
C TYR A 129 10.72 5.96 7.12
N PHE A 130 11.49 6.28 8.17
CA PHE A 130 10.96 6.28 9.54
C PHE A 130 9.83 7.30 9.75
N ILE A 131 9.97 8.50 9.16
CA ILE A 131 8.92 9.53 9.22
C ILE A 131 7.64 9.04 8.51
N ILE A 132 7.78 8.48 7.31
CA ILE A 132 6.63 7.99 6.53
C ILE A 132 5.95 6.81 7.22
N VAL A 133 6.72 5.85 7.76
CA VAL A 133 6.16 4.73 8.54
C VAL A 133 5.39 5.23 9.76
N ARG A 134 5.87 6.28 10.43
CA ARG A 134 5.16 6.87 11.56
C ARG A 134 3.84 7.51 11.10
N ALA A 135 3.86 8.27 10.01
CA ALA A 135 2.65 8.87 9.44
C ALA A 135 1.62 7.82 9.01
N LEU A 136 2.07 6.75 8.33
CA LEU A 136 1.21 5.64 7.92
C LEU A 136 0.54 4.96 9.12
N ARG A 137 1.30 4.67 10.19
CA ARG A 137 0.75 4.09 11.42
C ARG A 137 -0.29 4.99 12.10
N LEU A 138 -0.07 6.30 12.12
CA LEU A 138 -1.04 7.25 12.67
C LEU A 138 -2.31 7.33 11.83
N ALA A 139 -2.17 7.32 10.50
CA ALA A 139 -3.32 7.28 9.59
C ALA A 139 -4.15 6.00 9.78
N ASP A 140 -3.49 4.84 9.94
CA ASP A 140 -4.16 3.58 10.23
C ASP A 140 -4.93 3.59 11.55
N GLN A 141 -4.32 4.16 12.60
CA GLN A 141 -4.96 4.28 13.91
C GLN A 141 -6.21 5.17 13.83
N LYS A 142 -6.10 6.34 13.19
CA LYS A 142 -7.22 7.26 13.02
C LYS A 142 -8.36 6.67 12.19
N ALA A 143 -8.05 5.90 11.16
CA ALA A 143 -9.05 5.22 10.35
C ALA A 143 -9.87 4.20 11.17
N MET A 144 -9.28 3.60 12.22
CA MET A 144 -10.00 2.71 13.14
C MET A 144 -10.93 3.50 14.07
N GLU A 145 -10.50 4.65 14.58
CA GLU A 145 -11.33 5.49 15.46
C GLU A 145 -12.61 5.97 14.76
N THR A 146 -12.51 6.40 13.49
CA THR A 146 -13.68 6.87 12.73
C THR A 146 -14.65 5.76 12.32
N ALA A 147 -14.24 4.49 12.36
CA ALA A 147 -15.11 3.36 12.03
C ALA A 147 -15.98 2.92 13.21
N ASP A 148 -15.48 3.12 14.44
CA ASP A 148 -16.16 2.75 15.69
C ASP A 148 -17.32 3.71 16.05
N ASP A 149 -17.36 4.90 15.43
CA ASP A 149 -18.38 5.95 15.63
C ASP A 149 -19.59 5.83 14.66
N SER A 150 -19.70 4.73 13.89
CA SER A 150 -20.89 4.49 13.06
C SER A 150 -22.06 3.96 13.92
N PRO A 151 -23.27 4.58 13.89
CA PRO A 151 -24.35 4.17 14.77
C PRO A 151 -24.78 2.74 14.44
N SER A 152 -24.86 1.89 15.47
CA SER A 152 -25.55 0.62 15.38
C SER A 152 -27.04 0.88 15.13
N GLU A 153 -27.49 0.72 13.88
CA GLU A 153 -28.91 0.54 13.62
C GLU A 153 -29.32 -0.81 14.20
N ILE A 154 -29.75 -0.76 15.46
CA ILE A 154 -30.46 -1.84 16.14
C ILE A 154 -31.84 -1.94 15.49
N HIS A 155 -32.00 -2.89 14.56
CA HIS A 155 -33.32 -3.36 14.17
C HIS A 155 -33.87 -4.25 15.29
N ALA A 156 -34.89 -3.72 15.99
CA ALA A 156 -35.86 -4.50 16.75
C ALA A 156 -37.06 -4.86 15.86
#